data_AF-A0A948N2W6-F1
#
_entry.id   AF-A0A948N2W6-F1
#
_cell.length_a   1.000
_cell.length_b   1.000
_cell.length_c   1.000
_cell.angle_alpha   90.00
_cell.angle_beta   90.00
_cell.angle_gamma   90.00
#
_symmetry.space_group_name_H-M   'P 1'
#
loop_
_entity.id
_entity.type
_entity.pdbx_description
1 polymer ?
#
loop_
_entity_poly.entity_id
_entity_poly.type
_entity_poly.pdbx_seq_one_letter_code
_entity_poly.pdbx_strand_id
1 'polypeptide(L)'
;MTLDLPLVWAGIIAVAVLMYVLLDGFDLGIGILFPFAASPAERDVMMDSIAPVWDGNETWLVLGGGGLFAAFPFAYAALMPAMYLPIILMLLALILRGVAFEFRHHGRARGKAFWTAAFAGGSIAATLAQGLVLGGFIQGVKLDGKGFAGGPFDWLTPYSLLVAVGLLAGYTLLGSTYLIWRTEGDLQVRARRWGWIAAAATAALLAVVSLATLFVHPRIAIRWGFDGDSFNLATLLPLLPIPLLGLAGLGIVVWGLRQAHHATSLIGSYLVFLSGYIGLAIGFFPNIVPYDLDFRAAANADNALSLMLVGVGILLPAILGYTVWVYWLFRGKVGGDAGYH
;
A
#
# COMPACT_ATOMS: atom_id res chain seq x y z
N MET A 1 33.02 -0.02 13.42
CA MET A 1 31.78 -0.79 13.21
C MET A 1 31.59 -0.90 11.71
N THR A 2 31.60 -2.12 11.16
CA THR A 2 31.29 -2.35 9.74
C THR A 2 29.79 -2.16 9.52
N LEU A 3 29.41 -1.41 8.48
CA LEU A 3 28.01 -1.16 8.15
C LEU A 3 27.34 -2.47 7.69
N ASP A 4 26.20 -2.85 8.28
CA ASP A 4 25.41 -4.01 7.84
C ASP A 4 24.62 -3.62 6.58
N LEU A 5 25.26 -3.76 5.41
CA LEU A 5 24.70 -3.36 4.12
C LEU A 5 23.37 -4.08 3.80
N PRO A 6 23.23 -5.41 4.01
CA PRO A 6 21.93 -6.07 3.85
C PRO A 6 20.84 -5.45 4.72
N LEU A 7 21.12 -5.10 5.98
CA LEU A 7 20.11 -4.52 6.87
C LEU A 7 19.68 -3.13 6.41
N VAL A 8 20.64 -2.30 5.98
CA VAL A 8 20.37 -0.97 5.41
C VAL A 8 19.47 -1.09 4.18
N TRP A 9 19.79 -1.99 3.26
CA TRP A 9 18.98 -2.22 2.05
C TRP A 9 17.59 -2.78 2.35
N ALA A 10 17.47 -3.70 3.31
CA ALA A 10 16.18 -4.20 3.76
C ALA A 10 15.32 -3.05 4.31
N GLY A 11 15.92 -2.14 5.08
CA GLY A 11 15.26 -0.93 5.58
C GLY A 11 14.83 0.02 4.47
N ILE A 12 15.70 0.29 3.48
CA ILE A 12 15.38 1.16 2.33
C ILE A 12 14.19 0.61 1.54
N ILE A 13 14.19 -0.69 1.23
CA ILE A 13 13.08 -1.33 0.50
C ILE A 13 11.82 -1.33 1.35
N ALA A 14 11.91 -1.62 2.64
CA ALA A 14 10.75 -1.59 3.54
C ALA A 14 10.11 -0.18 3.56
N VAL A 15 10.94 0.86 3.69
CA VAL A 15 10.46 2.25 3.60
C VAL A 15 9.86 2.53 2.22
N ALA A 16 10.47 2.09 1.12
CA ALA A 16 9.93 2.30 -0.21
C ALA A 16 8.54 1.66 -0.40
N VAL A 17 8.36 0.41 0.06
CA VAL A 17 7.06 -0.27 0.01
C VAL A 17 6.03 0.43 0.90
N LEU A 18 6.42 0.86 2.11
CA LEU A 18 5.52 1.61 2.99
C LEU A 18 5.10 2.94 2.35
N MET A 19 6.04 3.69 1.78
CA MET A 19 5.76 4.95 1.09
C MET A 19 4.83 4.73 -0.10
N TYR A 20 5.04 3.68 -0.88
CA TYR A 20 4.12 3.32 -1.96
C TYR A 20 2.70 3.07 -1.44
N VAL A 21 2.55 2.24 -0.42
CA VAL A 21 1.24 1.90 0.18
C VAL A 21 0.53 3.14 0.76
N LEU A 22 1.26 4.05 1.40
CA LEU A 22 0.67 5.25 1.99
C LEU A 22 0.35 6.33 0.94
N LEU A 23 1.21 6.51 -0.06
CA LEU A 23 1.07 7.57 -1.04
C LEU A 23 0.17 7.14 -2.21
N ASP A 24 0.52 6.08 -2.92
CA ASP A 24 -0.30 5.59 -4.05
C ASP A 24 -1.61 4.94 -3.56
N GLY A 25 -1.67 4.52 -2.29
CA GLY A 25 -2.88 3.96 -1.69
C GLY A 25 -4.07 4.93 -1.68
N PHE A 26 -3.85 6.24 -1.48
CA PHE A 26 -4.95 7.21 -1.62
C PHE A 26 -5.28 7.53 -3.08
N ASP A 27 -4.31 7.47 -4.00
CA ASP A 27 -4.53 7.65 -5.45
C ASP A 27 -5.44 6.52 -5.98
N LEU A 28 -5.09 5.27 -5.66
CA LEU A 28 -5.91 4.10 -5.95
C LEU A 28 -7.27 4.18 -5.23
N GLY A 29 -7.29 4.65 -3.99
CA GLY A 29 -8.50 4.92 -3.21
C GLY A 29 -9.47 5.86 -3.91
N ILE A 30 -8.96 6.95 -4.49
CA ILE A 30 -9.76 7.90 -5.28
C ILE A 30 -10.31 7.22 -6.53
N GLY A 31 -9.50 6.40 -7.21
CA GLY A 31 -9.94 5.59 -8.35
C GLY A 31 -11.08 4.62 -8.00
N ILE A 32 -11.01 3.95 -6.84
CA ILE A 32 -12.09 3.09 -6.34
C ILE A 32 -13.37 3.90 -6.08
N LEU A 33 -13.25 5.11 -5.55
CA LEU A 33 -14.38 6.00 -5.24
C LEU A 33 -14.96 6.70 -6.49
N PHE A 34 -14.20 6.73 -7.58
CA PHE A 34 -14.50 7.49 -8.79
C PHE A 34 -15.87 7.24 -9.44
N PRO A 35 -16.39 5.99 -9.48
CA PRO A 35 -17.73 5.72 -10.01
C PRO A 35 -18.84 6.38 -9.18
N PHE A 36 -18.61 6.59 -7.88
CA PHE A 36 -19.62 7.06 -6.92
C PHE A 36 -19.75 8.59 -6.86
N ALA A 37 -18.89 9.33 -7.55
CA ALA A 37 -19.03 10.78 -7.73
C ALA A 37 -20.37 11.11 -8.40
N ALA A 38 -21.05 12.16 -7.93
CA ALA A 38 -22.41 12.47 -8.37
C ALA A 38 -22.45 13.20 -9.72
N SER A 39 -21.35 13.83 -10.13
CA SER A 39 -21.27 14.59 -11.37
C SER A 39 -19.92 14.40 -12.08
N PRO A 40 -19.85 14.66 -13.40
CA PRO A 40 -18.57 14.73 -14.10
C PRO A 40 -17.60 15.77 -13.52
N ALA A 41 -18.12 16.90 -13.03
CA ALA A 41 -17.32 17.96 -12.41
C ALA A 41 -16.66 17.49 -11.10
N GLU A 42 -17.36 16.72 -10.27
CA GLU A 42 -16.74 16.11 -9.09
C GLU A 42 -15.62 15.15 -9.43
N ARG A 43 -15.79 14.37 -10.51
CA ARG A 43 -14.74 13.49 -11.01
C ARG A 43 -13.52 14.28 -11.48
N ASP A 44 -13.73 15.44 -12.09
CA ASP A 44 -12.63 16.31 -12.51
C ASP A 44 -11.87 16.82 -11.26
N VAL A 45 -12.57 17.34 -10.24
CA VAL A 45 -11.96 17.75 -8.96
C VAL A 45 -11.23 16.61 -8.23
N MET A 46 -11.78 15.39 -8.25
CA MET A 46 -11.12 14.21 -7.68
C MET A 46 -9.78 13.92 -8.36
N MET A 47 -9.71 14.00 -9.69
CA MET A 47 -8.46 13.80 -10.44
C MET A 47 -7.47 14.95 -10.21
N ASP A 48 -7.94 16.19 -10.28
CA ASP A 48 -7.11 17.38 -10.07
C ASP A 48 -6.46 17.39 -8.67
N SER A 49 -7.11 16.77 -7.67
CA SER A 49 -6.57 16.64 -6.32
C SER A 49 -5.30 15.79 -6.20
N ILE A 50 -5.05 14.91 -7.17
CA ILE A 50 -3.90 14.00 -7.20
C ILE A 50 -2.97 14.20 -8.40
N ALA A 51 -3.40 14.97 -9.41
CA ALA A 51 -2.62 15.30 -10.60
C ALA A 51 -1.15 15.69 -10.33
N PRO A 52 -0.81 16.47 -9.29
CA PRO A 52 0.57 16.90 -9.06
C PRO A 52 1.48 15.82 -8.45
N VAL A 53 0.91 14.72 -7.90
CA VAL A 53 1.65 13.79 -7.03
C VAL A 53 1.57 12.32 -7.48
N TRP A 54 0.55 11.91 -8.23
CA TRP A 54 0.29 10.49 -8.51
C TRP A 54 1.45 9.78 -9.21
N ASP A 55 2.07 10.40 -10.22
CA ASP A 55 3.20 9.81 -10.95
C ASP A 55 4.41 9.63 -10.03
N GLY A 56 4.67 10.64 -9.19
CA GLY A 56 5.70 10.56 -8.14
C GLY A 56 5.46 9.45 -7.14
N ASN A 57 4.19 9.17 -6.79
CA ASN A 57 3.82 8.14 -5.84
C ASN A 57 4.10 6.72 -6.37
N GLU A 58 3.89 6.48 -7.67
CA GLU A 58 4.20 5.19 -8.31
C GLU A 58 5.70 4.86 -8.30
N THR A 59 6.58 5.88 -8.30
CA THR A 59 8.04 5.65 -8.31
C THR A 59 8.55 4.86 -7.10
N TRP A 60 7.83 4.92 -5.97
CA TRP A 60 8.16 4.13 -4.78
C TRP A 60 8.01 2.63 -5.00
N LEU A 61 7.06 2.20 -5.83
CA LEU A 61 6.92 0.80 -6.24
C LEU A 61 8.13 0.35 -7.07
N VAL A 62 8.62 1.23 -7.95
CA VAL A 62 9.82 0.97 -8.77
C VAL A 62 11.05 0.81 -7.90
N LEU A 63 11.23 1.67 -6.89
CA LEU A 63 12.31 1.53 -5.91
C LEU A 63 12.15 0.24 -5.09
N GLY A 64 10.92 -0.12 -4.69
CA GLY A 64 10.64 -1.37 -3.99
C GLY A 64 11.01 -2.62 -4.81
N GLY A 65 10.47 -2.75 -6.02
CA GLY A 65 10.69 -3.90 -6.90
C GLY A 65 12.10 -3.95 -7.50
N GLY A 66 12.58 -2.82 -8.03
CA GLY A 66 13.94 -2.70 -8.57
C GLY A 66 15.02 -2.80 -7.49
N GLY A 67 14.77 -2.24 -6.31
CA GLY A 67 15.62 -2.40 -5.14
C GLY A 67 15.68 -3.85 -4.67
N LEU A 68 14.56 -4.58 -4.65
CA LEU A 68 14.54 -6.00 -4.33
C LEU A 68 15.36 -6.81 -5.33
N PHE A 69 15.21 -6.55 -6.62
CA PHE A 69 16.03 -7.19 -7.66
C PHE A 69 17.53 -6.95 -7.44
N ALA A 70 17.91 -5.70 -7.19
CA ALA A 70 19.30 -5.29 -7.12
C ALA A 70 19.98 -5.74 -5.82
N ALA A 71 19.31 -5.55 -4.68
CA ALA A 71 19.86 -5.82 -3.35
C ALA A 71 19.63 -7.26 -2.87
N PHE A 72 18.54 -7.91 -3.27
CA PHE A 72 18.17 -9.25 -2.82
C PHE A 72 17.74 -10.17 -3.98
N PRO A 73 18.67 -10.48 -4.92
CA PRO A 73 18.34 -11.20 -6.15
C PRO A 73 17.73 -12.59 -5.90
N PHE A 74 18.11 -13.26 -4.81
CA PHE A 74 17.50 -14.55 -4.45
C PHE A 74 16.06 -14.41 -3.95
N ALA A 75 15.76 -13.35 -3.19
CA ALA A 75 14.38 -13.06 -2.80
C ALA A 75 13.53 -12.69 -4.01
N TYR A 76 14.09 -11.90 -4.94
CA TYR A 76 13.43 -11.57 -6.21
C TYR A 76 13.13 -12.82 -7.03
N ALA A 77 14.10 -13.73 -7.18
CA ALA A 77 13.94 -14.99 -7.91
C ALA A 77 12.94 -15.96 -7.27
N ALA A 78 12.74 -15.87 -5.95
CA ALA A 78 11.73 -16.64 -5.23
C ALA A 78 10.32 -16.03 -5.35
N LEU A 79 10.19 -14.72 -5.12
CA LEU A 79 8.90 -14.05 -4.98
C LEU A 79 8.25 -13.68 -6.32
N MET A 80 9.05 -13.22 -7.30
CA MET A 80 8.49 -12.73 -8.56
C MET A 80 7.83 -13.82 -9.40
N PRO A 81 8.40 -15.03 -9.54
CA PRO A 81 7.70 -16.13 -10.22
C PRO A 81 6.48 -16.61 -9.44
N ALA A 82 6.57 -16.65 -8.11
CA ALA A 82 5.46 -17.07 -7.25
C ALA A 82 4.24 -16.16 -7.39
N MET A 83 4.47 -14.86 -7.55
CA MET A 83 3.43 -13.83 -7.67
C MET A 83 3.32 -13.29 -9.10
N TYR A 84 3.76 -14.05 -10.11
CA TYR A 84 3.86 -13.58 -11.49
C TYR A 84 2.52 -13.05 -12.04
N LEU A 85 1.45 -13.83 -11.91
CA LEU A 85 0.13 -13.44 -12.42
C LEU A 85 -0.43 -12.19 -11.70
N PRO A 86 -0.47 -12.11 -10.35
CA PRO A 86 -0.87 -10.89 -9.65
C PRO A 86 -0.01 -9.68 -10.00
N ILE A 87 1.31 -9.82 -10.12
CA ILE A 87 2.20 -8.69 -10.44
C ILE A 87 1.93 -8.19 -11.86
N ILE A 88 1.81 -9.09 -12.85
CA ILE A 88 1.49 -8.67 -14.23
C ILE A 88 0.12 -8.00 -14.29
N LEU A 89 -0.88 -8.55 -13.60
CA LEU A 89 -2.21 -7.91 -13.50
C LEU A 89 -2.11 -6.51 -12.89
N MET A 90 -1.34 -6.36 -11.80
CA MET A 90 -1.10 -5.08 -11.14
C MET A 90 -0.47 -4.08 -12.11
N LEU A 91 0.61 -4.45 -12.80
CA LEU A 91 1.30 -3.57 -13.74
C LEU A 91 0.41 -3.15 -14.91
N LEU A 92 -0.35 -4.07 -15.50
CA LEU A 92 -1.31 -3.75 -16.56
C LEU A 92 -2.42 -2.81 -16.06
N ALA A 93 -2.88 -3.01 -14.83
CA ALA A 93 -3.90 -2.16 -14.21
C ALA A 93 -3.38 -0.75 -13.89
N LEU A 94 -2.12 -0.62 -13.44
CA LEU A 94 -1.44 0.67 -13.24
C LEU A 94 -1.22 1.40 -14.58
N ILE A 95 -0.78 0.70 -15.63
CA ILE A 95 -0.68 1.29 -16.98
C ILE A 95 -2.05 1.79 -17.44
N LEU A 96 -3.10 0.97 -17.30
CA LEU A 96 -4.46 1.38 -17.67
C LEU A 96 -4.92 2.61 -16.87
N ARG A 97 -4.60 2.67 -15.58
CA ARG A 97 -4.89 3.82 -14.71
C ARG A 97 -4.19 5.09 -15.21
N GLY A 98 -2.88 5.05 -15.44
CA GLY A 98 -2.10 6.20 -15.90
C GLY A 98 -2.55 6.71 -17.27
N VAL A 99 -2.78 5.79 -18.22
CA VAL A 99 -3.33 6.16 -19.54
C VAL A 99 -4.73 6.75 -19.40
N ALA A 100 -5.60 6.17 -18.58
CA ALA A 100 -6.93 6.72 -18.35
C ALA A 100 -6.89 8.12 -17.71
N PHE A 101 -5.91 8.38 -16.84
CA PHE A 101 -5.72 9.69 -16.22
C PHE A 101 -5.45 10.79 -17.26
N GLU A 102 -4.48 10.56 -18.14
CA GLU A 102 -4.07 11.52 -19.19
C GLU A 102 -5.13 11.70 -20.28
N PHE A 103 -5.70 10.59 -20.78
CA PHE A 103 -6.60 10.63 -21.92
C PHE A 103 -8.03 11.07 -21.56
N ARG A 104 -8.44 11.00 -20.28
CA ARG A 104 -9.76 11.47 -19.87
C ARG A 104 -9.94 12.98 -20.06
N HIS A 105 -8.88 13.76 -19.89
CA HIS A 105 -8.88 15.21 -20.12
C HIS A 105 -9.02 15.58 -21.60
N HIS A 106 -8.50 14.72 -22.49
CA HIS A 106 -8.48 14.94 -23.94
C HIS A 106 -9.66 14.29 -24.69
N GLY A 107 -10.47 13.48 -24.00
CA GLY A 107 -11.52 12.67 -24.62
C GLY A 107 -12.82 13.42 -24.91
N ARG A 108 -13.37 13.25 -26.13
CA ARG A 108 -14.79 13.58 -26.44
C ARG A 108 -15.74 12.77 -25.55
N ALA A 109 -17.01 13.16 -25.43
CA ALA A 109 -17.99 12.61 -24.48
C ALA A 109 -18.00 11.06 -24.32
N ARG A 110 -17.96 10.30 -25.43
CA ARG A 110 -17.90 8.81 -25.40
C ARG A 110 -16.56 8.27 -24.87
N GLY A 111 -15.46 8.95 -25.18
CA GLY A 111 -14.13 8.63 -24.64
C GLY A 111 -14.04 8.92 -23.14
N LYS A 112 -14.64 10.03 -22.66
CA LYS A 112 -14.64 10.39 -21.24
C LYS A 112 -15.31 9.31 -20.37
N ALA A 113 -16.39 8.68 -20.86
CA ALA A 113 -17.04 7.56 -20.16
C ALA A 113 -16.16 6.29 -20.10
N PHE A 114 -15.53 5.93 -21.21
CA PHE A 114 -14.59 4.80 -21.26
C PHE A 114 -13.41 5.01 -20.31
N TRP A 115 -12.75 6.17 -20.37
CA TRP A 115 -11.61 6.48 -19.51
C TRP A 115 -12.00 6.60 -18.03
N THR A 116 -13.23 7.04 -17.74
CA THR A 116 -13.77 7.01 -16.37
C THR A 116 -13.88 5.59 -15.84
N ALA A 117 -14.41 4.65 -16.64
CA ALA A 117 -14.48 3.25 -16.26
C ALA A 117 -13.08 2.59 -16.19
N ALA A 118 -12.17 2.93 -17.10
CA ALA A 118 -10.80 2.43 -17.11
C ALA A 118 -9.99 2.90 -15.89
N PHE A 119 -10.13 4.17 -15.48
CA PHE A 119 -9.47 4.70 -14.28
C PHE A 119 -9.94 3.98 -13.01
N ALA A 120 -11.25 3.81 -12.86
CA ALA A 120 -11.81 3.09 -11.72
C ALA A 120 -11.46 1.59 -11.74
N GLY A 121 -11.63 0.94 -12.89
CA GLY A 121 -11.33 -0.47 -13.08
C GLY A 121 -9.85 -0.79 -12.87
N GLY A 122 -8.94 0.02 -13.42
CA GLY A 122 -7.50 -0.08 -13.21
C GLY A 122 -7.12 0.09 -11.74
N SER A 123 -7.71 1.07 -11.05
CA SER A 123 -7.42 1.29 -9.62
C SER A 123 -7.92 0.14 -8.73
N ILE A 124 -9.11 -0.39 -9.01
CA ILE A 124 -9.66 -1.57 -8.31
C ILE A 124 -8.81 -2.81 -8.59
N ALA A 125 -8.47 -3.09 -9.85
CA ALA A 125 -7.67 -4.25 -10.22
C ALA A 125 -6.24 -4.18 -9.64
N ALA A 126 -5.59 -3.02 -9.68
CA ALA A 126 -4.29 -2.82 -9.07
C ALA A 126 -4.33 -3.08 -7.56
N THR A 127 -5.35 -2.56 -6.87
CA THR A 127 -5.53 -2.75 -5.42
C THR A 127 -5.79 -4.22 -5.06
N LEU A 128 -6.67 -4.90 -5.79
CA LEU A 128 -6.94 -6.32 -5.59
C LEU A 128 -5.68 -7.15 -5.85
N ALA A 129 -4.95 -6.86 -6.93
CA ALA A 129 -3.70 -7.53 -7.24
C ALA A 129 -2.64 -7.35 -6.15
N GLN A 130 -2.50 -6.14 -5.60
CA GLN A 130 -1.60 -5.88 -4.46
C GLN A 130 -1.96 -6.72 -3.23
N GLY A 131 -3.25 -6.81 -2.89
CA GLY A 131 -3.65 -7.61 -1.74
C GLY A 131 -3.54 -9.12 -1.99
N LEU A 132 -3.68 -9.57 -3.25
CA LEU A 132 -3.34 -10.95 -3.64
C LEU A 132 -1.84 -11.24 -3.48
N VAL A 133 -0.98 -10.32 -3.91
CA VAL A 133 0.48 -10.40 -3.70
C VAL A 133 0.78 -10.46 -2.20
N LEU A 134 0.20 -9.57 -1.40
CA LEU A 134 0.43 -9.50 0.04
C LEU A 134 -0.08 -10.77 0.76
N GLY A 135 -1.27 -11.25 0.41
CA GLY A 135 -1.83 -12.47 0.98
C GLY A 135 -1.04 -13.72 0.58
N GLY A 136 -0.57 -13.79 -0.67
CA GLY A 136 0.35 -14.83 -1.15
C GLY A 136 1.69 -14.78 -0.40
N PHE A 137 2.26 -13.58 -0.23
CA PHE A 137 3.47 -13.35 0.55
C PHE A 137 3.33 -13.86 1.99
N ILE A 138 2.28 -13.47 2.70
CA ILE A 138 2.05 -13.89 4.10
C ILE A 138 1.91 -15.41 4.26
N GLN A 139 1.31 -16.09 3.27
CA GLN A 139 1.19 -17.55 3.28
C GLN A 139 2.53 -18.27 3.07
N GLY A 140 3.53 -17.57 2.52
CA GLY A 140 4.80 -18.15 2.13
C GLY A 140 4.75 -18.76 0.73
N VAL A 141 5.92 -19.06 0.19
CA VAL A 141 6.09 -19.61 -1.15
C VAL A 141 6.89 -20.90 -1.07
N LYS A 142 6.58 -21.88 -1.91
CA LYS A 142 7.34 -23.13 -1.97
C LYS A 142 8.66 -22.90 -2.69
N LEU A 143 9.76 -23.30 -2.07
CA LEU A 143 11.10 -23.16 -2.61
C LEU A 143 11.74 -24.52 -2.89
N ASP A 144 12.54 -24.58 -3.96
CA ASP A 144 13.57 -25.60 -4.17
C ASP A 144 14.93 -24.89 -4.19
N GLY A 145 15.73 -25.12 -3.14
CA GLY A 145 16.90 -24.30 -2.84
C GLY A 145 16.54 -22.83 -2.62
N LYS A 146 16.97 -21.95 -3.53
CA LYS A 146 16.67 -20.50 -3.50
C LYS A 146 15.67 -20.07 -4.60
N GLY A 147 15.16 -21.02 -5.38
CA GLY A 147 14.23 -20.77 -6.49
C GLY A 147 12.80 -21.15 -6.14
N PHE A 148 11.84 -20.54 -6.83
CA PHE A 148 10.42 -20.91 -6.72
C PHE A 148 10.14 -22.30 -7.30
N ALA A 149 9.37 -23.11 -6.57
CA ALA A 149 9.00 -24.48 -6.95
C ALA A 149 7.48 -24.75 -6.81
N GLY A 150 6.68 -23.71 -6.62
CA GLY A 150 5.22 -23.83 -6.47
C GLY A 150 4.45 -23.81 -7.79
N GLY A 151 3.13 -23.91 -7.68
CA GLY A 151 2.19 -23.79 -8.80
C GLY A 151 1.87 -22.34 -9.16
N PRO A 152 1.41 -22.06 -10.40
CA PRO A 152 1.11 -20.70 -10.87
C PRO A 152 -0.07 -20.03 -10.16
N PHE A 153 -0.87 -20.78 -9.39
CA PHE A 153 -2.03 -20.29 -8.65
C PHE A 153 -1.92 -20.53 -7.13
N ASP A 154 -0.74 -20.90 -6.61
CA ASP A 154 -0.55 -21.15 -5.17
C ASP A 154 -0.85 -19.92 -4.31
N TRP A 155 -0.78 -18.72 -4.89
CA TRP A 155 -1.16 -17.46 -4.27
C TRP A 155 -2.68 -17.24 -4.18
N LEU A 156 -3.51 -17.95 -4.95
CA LEU A 156 -4.95 -17.76 -5.00
C LEU A 156 -5.64 -18.64 -3.95
N THR A 157 -5.89 -18.07 -2.79
CA THR A 157 -6.50 -18.77 -1.65
C THR A 157 -7.61 -17.90 -1.04
N PRO A 158 -8.51 -18.49 -0.23
CA PRO A 158 -9.50 -17.70 0.50
C PRO A 158 -8.87 -16.62 1.38
N TYR A 159 -7.69 -16.88 1.94
CA TYR A 159 -6.95 -15.91 2.75
C TYR A 159 -6.42 -14.75 1.89
N SER A 160 -5.80 -15.02 0.74
CA SER A 160 -5.30 -13.94 -0.12
C SER A 160 -6.42 -13.09 -0.71
N LEU A 161 -7.59 -13.68 -0.99
CA LEU A 161 -8.79 -12.95 -1.36
C LEU A 161 -9.31 -12.06 -0.22
N LEU A 162 -9.30 -12.55 1.02
CA LEU A 162 -9.65 -11.76 2.19
C LEU A 162 -8.71 -10.55 2.35
N VAL A 163 -7.39 -10.75 2.18
CA VAL A 163 -6.41 -9.66 2.20
C VAL A 163 -6.65 -8.66 1.06
N ALA A 164 -6.97 -9.13 -0.15
CA ALA A 164 -7.31 -8.28 -1.29
C ALA A 164 -8.54 -7.39 -1.02
N VAL A 165 -9.60 -7.95 -0.46
CA VAL A 165 -10.79 -7.19 -0.07
C VAL A 165 -10.48 -6.23 1.09
N GLY A 166 -9.65 -6.66 2.05
CA GLY A 166 -9.15 -5.82 3.14
C GLY A 166 -8.39 -4.60 2.63
N LEU A 167 -7.49 -4.79 1.67
CA LEU A 167 -6.72 -3.70 1.06
C LEU A 167 -7.61 -2.75 0.25
N LEU A 168 -8.61 -3.30 -0.47
CA LEU A 168 -9.62 -2.48 -1.16
C LEU A 168 -10.36 -1.55 -0.20
N ALA A 169 -10.81 -2.06 0.95
CA ALA A 169 -11.45 -1.24 1.98
C ALA A 169 -10.47 -0.20 2.57
N GLY A 170 -9.23 -0.61 2.86
CA GLY A 170 -8.20 0.26 3.40
C GLY A 170 -7.81 1.41 2.45
N TYR A 171 -7.63 1.14 1.16
CA TYR A 171 -7.34 2.19 0.17
C TYR A 171 -8.56 3.08 -0.07
N THR A 172 -9.78 2.53 -0.02
CA THR A 172 -11.00 3.37 0.00
C THR A 172 -11.00 4.34 1.20
N LEU A 173 -10.51 3.90 2.36
CA LEU A 173 -10.34 4.77 3.53
C LEU A 173 -9.26 5.84 3.30
N LEU A 174 -8.11 5.48 2.74
CA LEU A 174 -7.05 6.45 2.38
C LEU A 174 -7.57 7.49 1.38
N GLY A 175 -8.20 7.06 0.29
CA GLY A 175 -8.76 7.96 -0.73
C GLY A 175 -9.84 8.89 -0.19
N SER A 176 -10.78 8.36 0.61
CA SER A 176 -11.83 9.19 1.21
C SER A 176 -11.27 10.22 2.21
N THR A 177 -10.33 9.82 3.07
CA THR A 177 -9.70 10.73 4.04
C THR A 177 -8.81 11.79 3.36
N TYR A 178 -8.14 11.44 2.27
CA TYR A 178 -7.41 12.39 1.43
C TYR A 178 -8.36 13.40 0.75
N LEU A 179 -9.48 12.95 0.18
CA LEU A 179 -10.49 13.86 -0.40
C LEU A 179 -11.08 14.81 0.65
N ILE A 180 -11.33 14.35 1.87
CA ILE A 180 -11.80 15.22 2.97
C ILE A 180 -10.79 16.34 3.26
N TRP A 181 -9.50 16.03 3.16
CA TRP A 181 -8.43 17.02 3.34
C TRP A 181 -8.32 17.99 2.15
N ARG A 182 -8.43 17.48 0.92
CA ARG A 182 -8.14 18.25 -0.31
C ARG A 182 -9.32 18.92 -0.98
N THR A 183 -10.55 18.59 -0.62
CA THR A 183 -11.76 19.11 -1.29
C THR A 183 -12.69 19.87 -0.33
N GLU A 184 -13.65 20.60 -0.89
CA GLU A 184 -14.68 21.35 -0.16
C GLU A 184 -16.09 21.03 -0.68
N GLY A 185 -17.11 21.60 -0.01
CA GLY A 185 -18.52 21.52 -0.42
C GLY A 185 -19.07 20.09 -0.43
N ASP A 186 -19.96 19.83 -1.41
CA ASP A 186 -20.71 18.56 -1.48
C ASP A 186 -19.81 17.34 -1.69
N LEU A 187 -18.69 17.49 -2.40
CA LEU A 187 -17.71 16.42 -2.57
C LEU A 187 -17.08 16.04 -1.23
N GLN A 188 -16.72 17.02 -0.41
CA GLN A 188 -16.18 16.77 0.93
C GLN A 188 -17.20 16.06 1.82
N VAL A 189 -18.48 16.44 1.75
CA VAL A 189 -19.58 15.80 2.51
C VAL A 189 -19.76 14.34 2.08
N ARG A 190 -19.73 14.06 0.77
CA ARG A 190 -19.75 12.67 0.26
C ARG A 190 -18.53 11.87 0.67
N ALA A 191 -17.34 12.47 0.60
CA ALA A 191 -16.11 11.84 1.02
C ALA A 191 -16.15 11.43 2.50
N ARG A 192 -16.77 12.23 3.38
CA ARG A 192 -17.03 11.83 4.78
C ARG A 192 -17.93 10.61 4.89
N ARG A 193 -19.01 10.54 4.11
CA ARG A 193 -19.91 9.38 4.11
C ARG A 193 -19.17 8.11 3.66
N TRP A 194 -18.37 8.21 2.60
CA TRP A 194 -17.50 7.11 2.17
C TRP A 194 -16.49 6.75 3.25
N GLY A 195 -15.89 7.75 3.91
CA GLY A 195 -14.94 7.56 5.00
C GLY A 195 -15.53 6.79 6.18
N TRP A 196 -16.77 7.05 6.58
CA TRP A 196 -17.44 6.26 7.64
C TRP A 196 -17.62 4.79 7.25
N ILE A 197 -18.08 4.54 6.02
CA ILE A 197 -18.29 3.18 5.52
C ILE A 197 -16.93 2.45 5.40
N ALA A 198 -15.93 3.12 4.83
CA ALA A 198 -14.60 2.57 4.64
C ALA A 198 -13.87 2.35 5.97
N ALA A 199 -14.05 3.22 6.97
CA ALA A 199 -13.48 3.04 8.31
C ALA A 199 -14.07 1.80 9.00
N ALA A 200 -15.39 1.62 8.94
CA ALA A 200 -16.05 0.44 9.50
C ALA A 200 -15.62 -0.85 8.77
N ALA A 201 -15.60 -0.83 7.44
CA ALA A 201 -15.15 -1.96 6.63
C ALA A 201 -13.67 -2.30 6.89
N THR A 202 -12.79 -1.29 6.94
CA THR A 202 -11.37 -1.46 7.25
C THR A 202 -11.17 -2.02 8.65
N ALA A 203 -11.88 -1.52 9.66
CA ALA A 203 -11.79 -2.04 11.02
C ALA A 203 -12.22 -3.51 11.12
N ALA A 204 -13.35 -3.86 10.50
CA ALA A 204 -13.84 -5.23 10.47
C ALA A 204 -12.89 -6.17 9.72
N LEU A 205 -12.48 -5.81 8.51
CA LEU A 205 -11.59 -6.64 7.69
C LEU A 205 -10.19 -6.73 8.28
N LEU A 206 -9.66 -5.66 8.88
CA LEU A 206 -8.38 -5.69 9.59
C LEU A 206 -8.43 -6.66 10.77
N ALA A 207 -9.51 -6.65 11.56
CA ALA A 207 -9.69 -7.59 12.65
C ALA A 207 -9.75 -9.04 12.13
N VAL A 208 -10.55 -9.30 11.09
CA VAL A 208 -10.68 -10.63 10.48
C VAL A 208 -9.36 -11.11 9.87
N VAL A 209 -8.64 -10.27 9.12
CA VAL A 209 -7.32 -10.59 8.57
C VAL A 209 -6.31 -10.85 9.68
N SER A 210 -6.29 -10.03 10.73
CA SER A 210 -5.35 -10.21 11.86
C SER A 210 -5.57 -11.55 12.56
N LEU A 211 -6.83 -11.91 12.81
CA LEU A 211 -7.19 -13.21 13.38
C LEU A 211 -6.86 -14.35 12.42
N ALA A 212 -7.26 -14.25 11.15
CA ALA A 212 -6.99 -15.28 10.15
C ALA A 212 -5.50 -15.54 9.96
N THR A 213 -4.66 -14.50 10.06
CA THR A 213 -3.20 -14.59 9.94
C THR A 213 -2.59 -15.53 10.98
N LEU A 214 -3.15 -15.59 12.19
CA LEU A 214 -2.70 -16.53 13.23
C LEU A 214 -2.89 -18.01 12.84
N PHE A 215 -3.77 -18.29 11.88
CA PHE A 215 -4.04 -19.65 11.39
C PHE A 215 -3.38 -19.95 10.05
N VAL A 216 -2.69 -18.98 9.44
CA VAL A 216 -2.02 -19.18 8.15
C VAL A 216 -0.78 -20.05 8.29
N HIS A 217 0.06 -19.78 9.29
CA HIS A 217 1.29 -20.53 9.50
C HIS A 217 1.68 -20.59 11.00
N PRO A 218 2.09 -21.75 11.54
CA PRO A 218 2.43 -21.88 12.96
C PRO A 218 3.52 -20.91 13.44
N ARG A 219 4.49 -20.59 12.57
CA ARG A 219 5.56 -19.64 12.92
C ARG A 219 5.04 -18.23 13.15
N ILE A 220 4.05 -17.75 12.39
CA ILE A 220 3.48 -16.41 12.63
C ILE A 220 2.62 -16.42 13.89
N ALA A 221 1.86 -17.49 14.13
CA ALA A 221 1.08 -17.68 15.36
C ALA A 221 1.95 -17.54 16.61
N ILE A 222 3.04 -18.33 16.67
CA ILE A 222 3.97 -18.36 17.81
C ILE A 222 4.65 -16.99 17.99
N ARG A 223 4.97 -16.28 16.89
CA ARG A 223 5.54 -14.93 16.95
C ARG A 223 4.60 -13.93 17.62
N TRP A 224 3.29 -14.10 17.45
CA TRP A 224 2.26 -13.32 18.13
C TRP A 224 1.82 -13.93 19.46
N GLY A 225 2.54 -14.93 19.96
CA GLY A 225 2.25 -15.58 21.23
C GLY A 225 1.05 -16.52 21.21
N PHE A 226 0.53 -16.89 20.04
CA PHE A 226 -0.56 -17.84 19.89
C PHE A 226 -0.03 -19.24 19.60
N ASP A 227 -0.34 -20.22 20.44
CA ASP A 227 0.08 -21.62 20.28
C ASP A 227 -0.97 -22.53 19.62
N GLY A 228 -2.18 -21.99 19.37
CA GLY A 228 -3.32 -22.72 18.82
C GLY A 228 -4.51 -22.78 19.79
N ASP A 229 -4.24 -22.82 21.09
CA ASP A 229 -5.25 -22.96 22.14
C ASP A 229 -5.26 -21.76 23.11
N SER A 230 -4.10 -21.13 23.31
CA SER A 230 -3.90 -20.06 24.29
C SER A 230 -2.96 -18.95 23.79
N PHE A 231 -3.02 -17.79 24.46
CA PHE A 231 -2.10 -16.69 24.24
C PHE A 231 -1.06 -16.64 25.36
N ASN A 232 0.21 -16.78 24.98
CA ASN A 232 1.33 -16.47 25.85
C ASN A 232 1.48 -14.95 25.98
N LEU A 233 1.02 -14.43 27.13
CA LEU A 233 1.07 -13.01 27.45
C LEU A 233 2.49 -12.44 27.48
N ALA A 234 3.52 -13.23 27.81
CA ALA A 234 4.90 -12.74 27.82
C ALA A 234 5.40 -12.40 26.41
N THR A 235 4.95 -13.13 25.40
CA THR A 235 5.26 -12.86 23.99
C THR A 235 4.36 -11.78 23.40
N LEU A 236 3.07 -11.79 23.76
CA LEU A 236 2.09 -10.86 23.19
C LEU A 236 2.22 -9.43 23.76
N LEU A 237 2.49 -9.28 25.06
CA LEU A 237 2.46 -7.98 25.74
C LEU A 237 3.45 -6.95 25.14
N PRO A 238 4.71 -7.31 24.80
CA PRO A 238 5.61 -6.40 24.10
C PRO A 238 5.14 -5.99 22.70
N LEU A 239 4.27 -6.78 22.06
CA LEU A 239 3.76 -6.54 20.71
C LEU A 239 2.44 -5.77 20.69
N LEU A 240 1.72 -5.67 21.81
CA LEU A 240 0.46 -4.92 21.93
C LEU A 240 0.52 -3.45 21.47
N PRO A 241 1.64 -2.71 21.57
CA PRO A 241 1.71 -1.37 21.01
C PRO A 241 1.37 -1.30 19.51
N ILE A 242 1.58 -2.39 18.76
CA ILE A 242 1.27 -2.45 17.33
C ILE A 242 -0.25 -2.40 17.10
N PRO A 243 -1.08 -3.37 17.53
CA PRO A 243 -2.53 -3.27 17.35
C PRO A 243 -3.14 -2.05 18.06
N LEU A 244 -2.57 -1.60 19.19
CA LEU A 244 -3.00 -0.36 19.85
C LEU A 244 -2.77 0.88 18.97
N LEU A 245 -1.68 0.93 18.19
CA LEU A 245 -1.45 1.97 17.20
C LEU A 245 -2.54 1.98 16.13
N GLY A 246 -2.92 0.79 15.64
CA GLY A 246 -4.01 0.66 14.67
C GLY A 246 -5.36 1.10 15.24
N LEU A 247 -5.67 0.70 16.47
CA LEU A 247 -6.89 1.13 17.17
C LEU A 247 -6.90 2.63 17.44
N ALA A 248 -5.77 3.21 17.85
CA ALA A 248 -5.62 4.65 18.00
C ALA A 248 -5.80 5.38 16.67
N GLY A 249 -5.23 4.85 15.58
CA GLY A 249 -5.43 5.34 14.22
C GLY A 249 -6.91 5.35 13.83
N LEU A 250 -7.64 4.26 14.06
CA LEU A 250 -9.09 4.19 13.84
C LEU A 250 -9.85 5.21 14.71
N GLY A 251 -9.47 5.38 15.96
CA GLY A 251 -10.04 6.41 16.84
C GLY A 251 -9.84 7.83 16.30
N ILE A 252 -8.65 8.12 15.78
CA ILE A 252 -8.30 9.40 15.15
C ILE A 252 -9.09 9.59 13.83
N VAL A 253 -9.28 8.54 13.03
CA VAL A 253 -10.16 8.57 11.85
C VAL A 253 -11.57 8.97 12.26
N VAL A 254 -12.17 8.25 13.22
CA VAL A 254 -13.53 8.51 13.72
C VAL A 254 -13.67 9.93 14.26
N TRP A 255 -12.67 10.41 15.00
CA TRP A 255 -12.64 11.78 15.50
C TRP A 255 -12.54 12.81 14.36
N GLY A 256 -11.65 12.59 13.40
CA GLY A 256 -11.47 13.45 12.23
C GLY A 256 -12.70 13.51 11.32
N LEU A 257 -13.43 12.39 11.17
CA LEU A 257 -14.67 12.33 10.38
C LEU A 257 -15.82 13.15 11.00
N ARG A 258 -15.80 13.36 12.33
CA ARG A 258 -16.76 14.21 13.05
C ARG A 258 -16.43 15.71 12.95
N GLN A 259 -15.15 16.05 12.75
CA GLN A 259 -14.65 17.42 12.71
C GLN A 259 -14.79 18.03 11.32
N ALA A 260 -15.15 19.32 11.20
CA ALA A 260 -15.48 19.95 9.91
C ALA A 260 -14.27 20.15 8.96
N HIS A 261 -13.03 20.17 9.45
CA HIS A 261 -11.84 20.26 8.62
C HIS A 261 -10.65 19.68 9.39
N HIS A 262 -9.69 19.04 8.71
CA HIS A 262 -8.26 18.83 9.03
C HIS A 262 -7.76 17.52 8.40
N ALA A 263 -6.45 17.42 8.15
CA ALA A 263 -5.77 16.19 7.72
C ALA A 263 -5.79 15.08 8.79
N THR A 264 -6.44 15.30 9.93
CA THR A 264 -6.56 14.38 11.06
C THR A 264 -7.01 12.99 10.65
N SER A 265 -8.08 12.87 9.87
CA SER A 265 -8.58 11.56 9.46
C SER A 265 -7.60 10.83 8.54
N LEU A 266 -6.83 11.56 7.74
CA LEU A 266 -5.75 11.02 6.91
C LEU A 266 -4.56 10.55 7.76
N ILE A 267 -4.17 11.32 8.78
CA ILE A 267 -3.13 10.89 9.73
C ILE A 267 -3.58 9.62 10.44
N GLY A 268 -4.84 9.56 10.90
CA GLY A 268 -5.40 8.37 11.52
C GLY A 268 -5.36 7.15 10.60
N SER A 269 -5.72 7.30 9.31
CA SER A 269 -5.68 6.20 8.35
C SER A 269 -4.23 5.75 8.05
N TYR A 270 -3.26 6.67 7.98
CA TYR A 270 -1.85 6.30 7.91
C TYR A 270 -1.36 5.52 9.12
N LEU A 271 -1.82 5.85 10.34
CA LEU A 271 -1.47 5.08 11.54
C LEU A 271 -2.04 3.65 11.51
N VAL A 272 -3.24 3.46 10.94
CA VAL A 272 -3.82 2.12 10.72
C VAL A 272 -2.94 1.29 9.79
N PHE A 273 -2.53 1.87 8.65
CA PHE A 273 -1.65 1.19 7.70
C PHE A 273 -0.26 0.93 8.28
N LEU A 274 0.31 1.89 9.01
CA LEU A 274 1.60 1.75 9.69
C LEU A 274 1.56 0.62 10.72
N SER A 275 0.48 0.51 11.50
CA SER A 275 0.27 -0.61 12.42
C SER A 275 0.29 -1.96 11.70
N GLY A 276 -0.48 -2.10 10.61
CA GLY A 276 -0.50 -3.34 9.82
C GLY A 276 0.87 -3.67 9.26
N TYR A 277 1.55 -2.68 8.69
CA TYR A 277 2.88 -2.81 8.09
C TYR A 277 3.95 -3.23 9.11
N ILE A 278 3.99 -2.58 10.28
CA ILE A 278 4.89 -2.95 11.38
C ILE A 278 4.59 -4.36 11.87
N GLY A 279 3.31 -4.73 11.98
CA GLY A 279 2.89 -6.07 12.36
C GLY A 279 3.43 -7.15 11.42
N LEU A 280 3.38 -6.91 10.10
CA LEU A 280 3.97 -7.79 9.10
C LEU A 280 5.50 -7.82 9.21
N ALA A 281 6.15 -6.66 9.32
CA ALA A 281 7.60 -6.57 9.43
C ALA A 281 8.12 -7.39 10.63
N ILE A 282 7.52 -7.24 11.81
CA ILE A 282 7.89 -7.99 13.02
C ILE A 282 7.53 -9.48 12.89
N GLY A 283 6.40 -9.79 12.24
CA GLY A 283 5.96 -11.17 12.01
C GLY A 283 6.96 -11.99 11.19
N PHE A 284 7.62 -11.37 10.21
CA PHE A 284 8.53 -12.06 9.30
C PHE A 284 10.00 -11.85 9.60
N PHE A 285 10.40 -10.73 10.22
CA PHE A 285 11.80 -10.44 10.49
C PHE A 285 12.48 -11.60 11.26
N PRO A 286 13.66 -12.07 10.81
CA PRO A 286 14.54 -11.49 9.78
C PRO A 286 14.34 -12.03 8.35
N ASN A 287 13.28 -12.80 8.07
CA ASN A 287 13.05 -13.37 6.75
C ASN A 287 12.49 -12.33 5.77
N ILE A 288 13.12 -12.21 4.61
CA ILE A 288 12.64 -11.38 3.49
C ILE A 288 11.72 -12.19 2.55
N VAL A 289 11.95 -13.50 2.44
CA VAL A 289 10.97 -14.46 1.90
C VAL A 289 10.37 -15.17 3.11
N PRO A 290 9.06 -15.00 3.38
CA PRO A 290 8.44 -15.51 4.60
C PRO A 290 8.78 -16.96 4.87
N TYR A 291 9.16 -17.22 6.13
CA TYR A 291 9.53 -18.52 6.69
C TYR A 291 10.84 -19.16 6.18
N ASP A 292 11.32 -18.86 4.99
CA ASP A 292 12.39 -19.66 4.38
C ASP A 292 13.72 -18.95 4.16
N LEU A 293 13.72 -17.65 3.79
CA LEU A 293 14.95 -16.95 3.40
C LEU A 293 15.20 -15.69 4.23
N ASP A 294 16.26 -15.74 5.04
CA ASP A 294 16.81 -14.60 5.79
C ASP A 294 17.33 -13.50 4.85
N PHE A 295 17.17 -12.24 5.23
CA PHE A 295 17.60 -11.10 4.39
C PHE A 295 19.10 -11.13 4.06
N ARG A 296 19.97 -11.58 4.96
CA ARG A 296 21.43 -11.67 4.69
C ARG A 296 21.74 -12.82 3.74
N ALA A 297 21.03 -13.94 3.85
CA ALA A 297 21.19 -15.08 2.94
C ALA A 297 20.63 -14.80 1.53
N ALA A 298 19.70 -13.84 1.44
CA ALA A 298 19.11 -13.37 0.18
C ALA A 298 19.92 -12.26 -0.50
N ALA A 299 20.82 -11.60 0.23
CA ALA A 299 21.48 -10.38 -0.20
C ALA A 299 22.50 -10.61 -1.33
N ASN A 300 22.72 -9.55 -2.11
CA ASN A 300 23.78 -9.47 -3.09
C ASN A 300 25.15 -9.27 -2.40
N ALA A 301 26.24 -9.39 -3.16
CA ALA A 301 27.59 -9.18 -2.65
C ALA A 301 27.80 -7.73 -2.16
N ASP A 302 28.58 -7.56 -1.10
CA ASP A 302 28.80 -6.28 -0.42
C ASP A 302 29.35 -5.17 -1.34
N ASN A 303 30.15 -5.51 -2.34
CA ASN A 303 30.66 -4.56 -3.32
C ASN A 303 29.53 -3.97 -4.19
N ALA A 304 28.55 -4.78 -4.59
CA ALA A 304 27.39 -4.31 -5.31
C ALA A 304 26.49 -3.45 -4.40
N LEU A 305 26.21 -3.94 -3.19
CA LEU A 305 25.37 -3.22 -2.21
C LEU A 305 25.94 -1.85 -1.85
N SER A 306 27.26 -1.76 -1.63
CA SER A 306 27.94 -0.51 -1.31
C SER A 306 27.93 0.47 -2.47
N LEU A 307 28.22 0.01 -3.70
CA LEU A 307 28.19 0.87 -4.90
C LEU A 307 26.80 1.48 -5.11
N MET A 308 25.75 0.66 -5.03
CA MET A 308 24.38 1.13 -5.18
C MET A 308 23.95 2.06 -4.04
N LEU A 309 24.44 1.81 -2.82
CA LEU A 309 24.13 2.64 -1.66
C LEU A 309 24.68 4.06 -1.80
N VAL A 310 25.83 4.24 -2.48
CA VAL A 310 26.33 5.59 -2.81
C VAL A 310 25.33 6.35 -3.69
N GLY A 311 24.77 5.69 -4.71
CA GLY A 311 23.76 6.29 -5.58
C GLY A 311 22.48 6.64 -4.82
N VAL A 312 21.95 5.71 -4.04
CA VAL A 312 20.75 5.93 -3.21
C VAL A 312 20.97 7.01 -2.16
N GLY A 313 22.16 7.07 -1.55
CA GLY A 313 22.51 8.08 -0.55
C GLY A 313 22.47 9.52 -1.08
N ILE A 314 22.60 9.72 -2.40
CA ILE A 314 22.49 11.03 -3.04
C ILE A 314 21.07 11.24 -3.59
N LEU A 315 20.54 10.26 -4.31
CA LEU A 315 19.28 10.39 -5.03
C LEU A 315 18.07 10.38 -4.10
N LEU A 316 18.05 9.52 -3.08
CA LEU A 316 16.89 9.37 -2.19
C LEU A 316 16.62 10.66 -1.38
N PRO A 317 17.61 11.34 -0.78
CA PRO A 317 17.38 12.64 -0.15
C PRO A 317 16.88 13.71 -1.14
N ALA A 318 17.40 13.72 -2.37
CA ALA A 318 16.95 14.65 -3.40
C ALA A 318 15.49 14.39 -3.81
N ILE A 319 15.11 13.13 -4.01
CA ILE A 319 13.73 12.71 -4.30
C ILE A 319 12.81 13.09 -3.14
N LEU A 320 13.18 12.77 -1.89
CA LEU A 320 12.40 13.15 -0.71
C LEU A 320 12.22 14.66 -0.59
N GLY A 321 13.29 15.44 -0.82
CA GLY A 321 13.24 16.90 -0.82
C GLY A 321 12.28 17.44 -1.89
N TYR A 322 12.36 16.89 -3.11
CA TYR A 322 11.44 17.22 -4.20
C TYR A 322 10.00 16.85 -3.86
N THR A 323 9.74 15.65 -3.35
CA THR A 323 8.39 15.21 -2.93
C THR A 323 7.82 16.15 -1.86
N VAL A 324 8.58 16.45 -0.80
CA VAL A 324 8.15 17.38 0.24
C VAL A 324 7.82 18.76 -0.35
N TRP A 325 8.64 19.25 -1.27
CA TRP A 325 8.42 20.53 -1.93
C TRP A 325 7.14 20.54 -2.78
N VAL A 326 6.88 19.49 -3.56
CA VAL A 326 5.64 19.34 -4.35
C VAL A 326 4.41 19.32 -3.43
N TYR A 327 4.42 18.50 -2.38
CA TYR A 327 3.31 18.46 -1.42
C TYR A 327 3.11 19.79 -0.69
N TRP A 328 4.19 20.52 -0.40
CA TRP A 328 4.11 21.85 0.20
C TRP A 328 3.52 22.88 -0.76
N LEU A 329 3.95 22.86 -2.02
CA LEU A 329 3.48 23.77 -3.07
C LEU A 329 1.99 23.57 -3.35
N PHE A 330 1.54 22.32 -3.40
CA PHE A 330 0.15 21.95 -3.71
C PHE A 330 -0.71 21.63 -2.48
N ARG A 331 -0.36 22.14 -1.29
CA ARG A 331 -1.13 21.88 -0.05
C ARG A 331 -2.52 22.51 0.01
N GLY A 332 -2.85 23.37 -0.95
CA GLY A 332 -4.14 24.02 -1.06
C GLY A 332 -5.29 23.04 -1.34
N LYS A 333 -6.51 23.48 -1.06
CA LYS A 333 -7.71 22.73 -1.45
C LYS A 333 -8.03 22.97 -2.91
N VAL A 334 -8.62 21.96 -3.54
CA VAL A 334 -9.05 21.99 -4.94
C VAL A 334 -10.57 22.16 -4.97
N GLY A 335 -11.03 23.21 -5.65
CA GLY A 335 -12.44 23.54 -5.87
C GLY A 335 -12.80 23.50 -7.35
N GLY A 336 -14.09 23.62 -7.68
CA GLY A 336 -14.58 23.51 -9.07
C GLY A 336 -14.03 24.55 -10.05
N ASP A 337 -13.52 25.68 -9.54
CA ASP A 337 -12.91 26.76 -10.36
C ASP A 337 -11.38 26.61 -10.49
N ALA A 338 -10.77 25.66 -9.77
CA ALA A 338 -9.33 25.41 -9.78
C ALA A 338 -9.03 24.24 -10.73
N GLY A 339 -9.20 24.47 -12.03
CA GLY A 339 -8.71 23.53 -13.04
C GLY A 339 -7.19 23.52 -13.04
N TYR A 340 -6.59 22.34 -13.13
CA TYR A 340 -5.14 22.21 -13.30
C TYR A 340 -4.77 22.47 -14.76
N HIS A 341 -5.02 23.69 -15.26
CA HIS A 341 -4.45 24.32 -16.46
C HIS A 341 -4.85 25.80 -16.55
#